data_AF-A0A6V7UYT2-F1
#
_entry.id   AF-A0A6V7UYT2-F1
#
_cell.length_a   1.000
_cell.length_b   1.000
_cell.length_c   1.000
_cell.angle_alpha   90.00
_cell.angle_beta   90.00
_cell.angle_gamma   90.00
#
_symmetry.space_group_name_H-M   'P 1'
#
loop_
_entity.id
_entity.type
_entity.pdbx_description
1 polymer ?
#
loop_
_entity_poly.entity_id
_entity_poly.type
_entity_poly.pdbx_seq_one_letter_code
_entity_poly.pdbx_strand_id
1 'polypeptide(L)'
;MSFHKIDRDSINSITNALDFFQVPPTNVSISSSKNFEILPSNPLSDTPYHFKIHSSQNYIDLSKVYLFTEFRIKKVDNDGKLTNLVATDNVAPIQLIGQTFINNMRINVNGREIFNSNSLYAYKTYFSHELSYSLGAKNSHLNAAGYYYDSDTNLEGGTAFTTSKSLFSLSKTAQFISKLDADIFNQPLYLINHCEIDVEILPNEAKFVLIAPPANGVAQTSTYQFEVVSCKLYVKKVDLMDGLSLDIARKLETKPARYAIRENNDETSFYKSRSL
;
A
#
# COMPACT_ATOMS: atom_id res chain seq x y z
N MET A 1 36.64 -4.08 -0.01
CA MET A 1 35.25 -3.58 -0.04
C MET A 1 34.41 -4.63 -0.74
N SER A 2 33.59 -5.37 0.01
CA SER A 2 32.72 -6.40 -0.56
C SER A 2 31.37 -5.77 -0.91
N PHE A 3 31.21 -5.36 -2.17
CA PHE A 3 29.88 -4.99 -2.68
C PHE A 3 29.26 -6.25 -3.31
N HIS A 4 28.05 -6.60 -2.85
CA HIS A 4 27.31 -7.72 -3.42
C HIS A 4 26.62 -7.26 -4.71
N LYS A 5 26.88 -7.95 -5.82
CA LYS A 5 26.19 -7.67 -7.08
C LYS A 5 24.74 -8.14 -7.00
N ILE A 6 23.82 -7.34 -7.54
CA ILE A 6 22.39 -7.67 -7.63
C ILE A 6 22.16 -8.92 -8.49
N ASP A 7 22.98 -9.10 -9.52
CA ASP A 7 23.03 -10.26 -10.41
C ASP A 7 24.48 -10.45 -10.86
N ARG A 8 24.88 -11.67 -11.22
CA ARG A 8 26.25 -11.96 -11.68
C ARG A 8 26.66 -11.07 -12.87
N ASP A 9 25.71 -10.80 -13.76
CA ASP A 9 25.91 -10.03 -14.98
C ASP A 9 25.71 -8.52 -14.77
N SER A 10 25.40 -8.09 -13.53
CA SER A 10 25.27 -6.67 -13.18
C SER A 10 26.61 -5.94 -13.32
N ILE A 11 26.60 -4.84 -14.07
CA ILE A 11 27.73 -3.92 -14.22
C ILE A 11 27.76 -2.92 -13.06
N ASN A 12 28.96 -2.48 -12.67
CA ASN A 12 29.11 -1.46 -11.64
C ASN A 12 28.65 -0.11 -12.21
N SER A 13 27.77 0.58 -11.49
CA SER A 13 27.31 1.93 -11.82
C SER A 13 27.62 2.89 -10.68
N ILE A 14 27.85 4.16 -11.01
CA ILE A 14 27.97 5.26 -10.05
C ILE A 14 26.59 5.92 -9.96
N THR A 15 26.22 6.45 -8.78
CA THR A 15 24.93 7.14 -8.64
C THR A 15 24.86 8.39 -9.51
N ASN A 16 23.73 8.58 -10.20
CA ASN A 16 23.48 9.76 -11.02
C ASN A 16 23.53 11.07 -10.21
N ALA A 17 23.37 11.00 -8.88
CA ALA A 17 23.46 12.16 -7.99
C ALA A 17 24.87 12.76 -7.88
N LEU A 18 25.91 12.06 -8.36
CA LEU A 18 27.30 12.54 -8.36
C LEU A 18 27.75 13.07 -9.72
N ASP A 19 26.84 13.11 -10.71
CA ASP A 19 27.14 13.64 -12.04
C ASP A 19 26.89 15.16 -12.09
N PHE A 20 27.72 15.90 -11.36
CA PHE A 20 27.54 17.34 -11.13
C PHE A 20 27.79 18.21 -12.38
N PHE A 21 28.48 17.69 -13.39
CA PHE A 21 28.97 18.48 -14.52
C PHE A 21 28.22 18.20 -15.83
N GLN A 22 27.37 17.17 -15.87
CA GLN A 22 26.56 16.89 -17.04
C GLN A 22 25.29 17.75 -17.03
N VAL A 23 24.95 18.33 -18.18
CA VAL A 23 23.63 18.95 -18.36
C VAL A 23 22.56 17.86 -18.24
N PRO A 24 21.56 18.01 -17.36
CA PRO A 24 20.51 17.01 -17.20
C PRO A 24 19.81 16.72 -18.53
N PRO A 25 19.69 15.43 -18.94
CA PRO A 25 19.04 15.09 -20.20
C PRO A 25 17.53 15.35 -20.13
N THR A 26 16.96 15.88 -21.21
CA THR A 26 15.51 16.04 -21.33
C THR A 26 14.85 14.69 -21.59
N ASN A 27 13.89 14.32 -20.75
CA ASN A 27 13.11 13.11 -20.97
C ASN A 27 12.09 13.33 -22.10
N VAL A 28 12.31 12.67 -23.24
CA VAL A 28 11.42 12.66 -24.42
C VAL A 28 10.73 11.31 -24.63
N SER A 29 10.84 10.40 -23.66
CA SER A 29 10.38 9.00 -23.82
C SER A 29 8.89 8.81 -23.56
N ILE A 30 8.27 9.69 -22.79
CA ILE A 30 6.87 9.60 -22.37
C ILE A 30 6.02 10.54 -23.23
N SER A 31 5.04 9.97 -23.93
CA SER A 31 4.04 10.69 -24.71
C SER A 31 2.94 11.28 -23.83
N SER A 32 2.38 10.42 -22.98
CA SER A 32 1.18 10.70 -22.21
C SER A 32 1.21 9.89 -20.93
N SER A 33 0.61 10.40 -19.85
CA SER A 33 0.42 9.61 -18.64
C SER A 33 -0.90 9.96 -17.97
N LYS A 34 -1.62 8.95 -17.49
CA LYS A 34 -2.95 9.10 -16.89
C LYS A 34 -3.06 8.21 -15.66
N ASN A 35 -3.81 8.67 -14.66
CA ASN A 35 -4.16 7.87 -13.50
C ASN A 35 -5.53 7.22 -13.74
N PHE A 36 -5.61 5.92 -13.51
CA PHE A 36 -6.83 5.14 -13.65
C PHE A 36 -7.34 4.72 -12.27
N GLU A 37 -8.65 4.84 -12.08
CA GLU A 37 -9.35 4.30 -10.93
C GLU A 37 -9.84 2.88 -11.26
N ILE A 38 -9.51 1.93 -10.41
CA ILE A 38 -9.89 0.53 -10.53
C ILE A 38 -10.72 0.16 -9.31
N LEU A 39 -11.93 -0.32 -9.57
CA LEU A 39 -12.86 -0.77 -8.55
C LEU A 39 -12.64 -2.25 -8.26
N PRO A 40 -13.01 -2.74 -7.06
CA PRO A 40 -12.99 -4.15 -6.76
C PRO A 40 -13.98 -4.90 -7.66
N SER A 41 -13.60 -6.10 -8.05
CA SER A 41 -14.39 -6.99 -8.93
C SER A 41 -15.59 -7.57 -8.20
N ASN A 42 -15.48 -7.71 -6.87
CA ASN A 42 -16.50 -8.21 -5.99
C ASN A 42 -17.03 -7.12 -5.04
N PRO A 43 -18.26 -7.26 -4.51
CA PRO A 43 -18.79 -6.33 -3.52
C PRO A 43 -17.94 -6.30 -2.25
N LEU A 44 -17.83 -5.13 -1.59
CA LEU A 44 -17.02 -4.96 -0.37
C LEU A 44 -17.53 -5.74 0.86
N SER A 45 -18.73 -6.31 0.78
CA SER A 45 -19.26 -7.24 1.79
C SER A 45 -18.66 -8.64 1.69
N ASP A 46 -18.07 -8.98 0.54
CA ASP A 46 -17.46 -10.27 0.27
C ASP A 46 -15.94 -10.12 0.29
N THR A 47 -15.27 -10.92 1.11
CA THR A 47 -13.80 -10.87 1.28
C THR A 47 -13.21 -12.18 0.80
N PRO A 48 -12.09 -12.18 0.07
CA PRO A 48 -11.14 -11.07 -0.15
C PRO A 48 -11.54 -10.10 -1.28
N TYR A 49 -10.98 -8.88 -1.29
CA TYR A 49 -11.22 -7.87 -2.32
C TYR A 49 -10.30 -8.10 -3.52
N HIS A 50 -10.89 -8.26 -4.72
CA HIS A 50 -10.15 -8.55 -5.95
C HIS A 50 -10.05 -7.33 -6.86
N PHE A 51 -8.86 -6.78 -7.06
CA PHE A 51 -8.58 -5.74 -8.03
C PHE A 51 -7.90 -6.34 -9.25
N LYS A 52 -8.44 -6.08 -10.43
CA LYS A 52 -7.90 -6.58 -11.69
C LYS A 52 -7.47 -5.44 -12.58
N ILE A 53 -6.17 -5.38 -12.87
CA ILE A 53 -5.59 -4.45 -13.84
C ILE A 53 -5.48 -5.20 -15.16
N HIS A 54 -6.47 -4.98 -16.04
CA HIS A 54 -6.48 -5.62 -17.35
C HIS A 54 -5.28 -5.23 -18.20
N SER A 55 -4.82 -6.22 -18.97
CA SER A 55 -3.83 -6.06 -20.02
C SER A 55 -4.19 -4.90 -20.95
N SER A 56 -3.25 -3.96 -21.11
CA SER A 56 -3.40 -2.79 -21.98
C SER A 56 -2.12 -2.51 -22.77
N GLN A 57 -2.23 -1.71 -23.83
CA GLN A 57 -1.07 -1.25 -24.60
C GLN A 57 -0.17 -0.30 -23.79
N ASN A 58 -0.73 0.37 -22.79
CA ASN A 58 -0.02 1.28 -21.91
C ASN A 58 0.87 0.50 -20.94
N TYR A 59 2.01 1.09 -20.60
CA TYR A 59 2.90 0.62 -19.54
C TYR A 59 2.32 1.02 -18.18
N ILE A 60 2.60 0.25 -17.13
CA ILE A 60 2.11 0.56 -15.77
C ILE A 60 3.26 1.05 -14.92
N ASP A 61 3.11 2.22 -14.30
CA ASP A 61 4.06 2.73 -13.32
C ASP A 61 3.81 2.06 -11.97
N LEU A 62 4.54 0.97 -11.71
CA LEU A 62 4.45 0.18 -10.48
C LEU A 62 4.87 0.99 -9.24
N SER A 63 5.66 2.05 -9.41
CA SER A 63 6.06 2.91 -8.30
C SER A 63 4.91 3.79 -7.78
N LYS A 64 3.85 3.98 -8.58
CA LYS A 64 2.70 4.86 -8.32
C LYS A 64 1.39 4.09 -8.36
N VAL A 65 1.30 3.11 -7.48
CA VAL A 65 0.08 2.36 -7.19
C VAL A 65 -0.39 2.72 -5.79
N TYR A 66 -1.57 3.33 -5.71
CA TYR A 66 -2.15 3.81 -4.46
C TYR A 66 -3.48 3.13 -4.18
N LEU A 67 -3.70 2.77 -2.93
CA LEU A 67 -4.97 2.27 -2.44
C LEU A 67 -5.70 3.41 -1.73
N PHE A 68 -6.93 3.67 -2.14
CA PHE A 68 -7.86 4.57 -1.47
C PHE A 68 -8.90 3.74 -0.72
N THR A 69 -9.14 4.11 0.53
CA THR A 69 -10.06 3.41 1.41
C THR A 69 -10.90 4.39 2.20
N GLU A 70 -12.19 4.10 2.33
CA GLU A 70 -13.10 4.79 3.23
C GLU A 70 -13.63 3.80 4.27
N PHE A 71 -13.50 4.15 5.54
CA PHE A 71 -13.86 3.29 6.65
C PHE A 71 -14.96 3.91 7.52
N ARG A 72 -15.69 3.07 8.23
CA ARG A 72 -16.66 3.45 9.28
C ARG A 72 -16.55 2.50 10.46
N ILE A 73 -16.75 3.03 11.66
CA ILE A 73 -16.89 2.22 12.88
C ILE A 73 -18.33 2.29 13.35
N LYS A 74 -18.92 1.14 13.69
CA LYS A 74 -20.26 1.02 14.30
C LYS A 74 -20.20 0.20 15.57
N LYS A 75 -21.19 0.39 16.44
CA LYS A 75 -21.39 -0.39 17.65
C LYS A 75 -22.36 -1.53 17.39
N VAL A 76 -22.07 -2.70 17.92
CA VAL A 76 -22.96 -3.86 17.90
C VAL A 76 -23.77 -3.83 19.21
N ASP A 77 -25.09 -3.75 19.08
CA ASP A 77 -26.02 -3.81 20.22
C ASP A 77 -26.20 -5.27 20.70
N ASN A 78 -26.83 -5.46 21.86
CA ASN A 78 -27.09 -6.78 22.45
C ASN A 78 -27.90 -7.70 21.52
N ASP A 79 -28.76 -7.13 20.68
CA ASP A 79 -29.55 -7.84 19.67
C ASP A 79 -28.77 -8.12 18.36
N GLY A 80 -27.47 -7.82 18.32
CA GLY A 80 -26.61 -7.98 17.14
C GLY A 80 -26.82 -6.91 16.07
N LYS A 81 -27.65 -5.89 16.32
CA LYS A 81 -27.91 -4.79 15.38
C LYS A 81 -26.80 -3.74 15.42
N LEU A 82 -26.45 -3.23 14.24
CA LEU A 82 -25.47 -2.15 14.12
C LEU A 82 -26.11 -0.79 14.39
N THR A 83 -25.53 -0.07 15.34
CA THR A 83 -25.91 1.28 15.74
C THR A 83 -24.73 2.23 15.55
N ASN A 84 -25.05 3.51 15.39
CA ASN A 84 -24.01 4.54 15.29
C ASN A 84 -23.34 4.75 16.64
N LEU A 85 -22.06 5.10 16.61
CA LEU A 85 -21.31 5.49 17.79
C LEU A 85 -21.93 6.73 18.43
N VAL A 86 -21.83 6.82 19.75
CA VAL A 86 -22.13 8.03 20.52
C VAL A 86 -20.84 8.71 20.97
N ALA A 87 -20.91 9.99 21.34
CA ALA A 87 -19.72 10.77 21.74
C ALA A 87 -18.96 10.17 22.94
N THR A 88 -19.64 9.38 23.76
CA THR A 88 -19.06 8.70 24.92
C THR A 88 -18.37 7.38 24.59
N ASP A 89 -18.59 6.80 23.40
CA ASP A 89 -17.91 5.57 22.99
C ASP A 89 -16.41 5.83 22.86
N ASN A 90 -15.61 4.95 23.47
CA ASN A 90 -14.16 5.04 23.46
C ASN A 90 -13.57 3.95 22.56
N VAL A 91 -13.53 4.25 21.26
CA VAL A 91 -12.97 3.36 20.24
C VAL A 91 -12.24 4.19 19.18
N ALA A 92 -11.08 3.70 18.76
CA ALA A 92 -10.30 4.26 17.67
C ALA A 92 -9.69 3.12 16.84
N PRO A 93 -9.39 3.33 15.55
CA PRO A 93 -8.57 2.37 14.82
C PRO A 93 -7.11 2.40 15.30
N ILE A 94 -6.39 1.32 14.99
CA ILE A 94 -4.92 1.27 15.08
C ILE A 94 -4.27 2.27 14.12
N GLN A 95 -3.00 2.56 14.37
CA GLN A 95 -2.16 3.40 13.52
C GLN A 95 -2.09 2.90 12.08
N LEU A 96 -1.89 3.83 11.15
CA LEU A 96 -1.68 3.55 9.72
C LEU A 96 -2.82 2.71 9.13
N ILE A 97 -4.06 3.04 9.51
CA ILE A 97 -5.25 2.27 9.17
C ILE A 97 -5.42 2.03 7.66
N GLY A 98 -4.93 2.94 6.82
CA GLY A 98 -4.95 2.79 5.35
C GLY A 98 -4.09 1.65 4.80
N GLN A 99 -3.28 1.00 5.64
CA GLN A 99 -2.51 -0.21 5.28
C GLN A 99 -2.71 -1.34 6.31
N THR A 100 -2.78 -1.02 7.59
CA THR A 100 -2.87 -2.03 8.67
C THR A 100 -4.22 -2.73 8.74
N PHE A 101 -5.24 -2.21 8.06
CA PHE A 101 -6.49 -2.96 7.85
C PHE A 101 -6.30 -4.22 6.98
N ILE A 102 -5.19 -4.35 6.24
CA ILE A 102 -4.91 -5.51 5.39
C ILE A 102 -4.22 -6.59 6.21
N ASN A 103 -4.85 -7.77 6.28
CA ASN A 103 -4.27 -8.97 6.88
C ASN A 103 -3.27 -9.60 5.91
N ASN A 104 -3.78 -9.99 4.74
CA ASN A 104 -3.01 -10.62 3.69
C ASN A 104 -3.24 -9.93 2.35
N MET A 105 -2.18 -9.77 1.58
CA MET A 105 -2.19 -9.30 0.22
C MET A 105 -1.47 -10.29 -0.68
N ARG A 106 -2.11 -10.68 -1.77
CA ARG A 106 -1.51 -11.49 -2.84
C ARG A 106 -1.50 -10.70 -4.13
N ILE A 107 -0.40 -10.82 -4.88
CA ILE A 107 -0.27 -10.18 -6.18
C ILE A 107 0.16 -11.23 -7.18
N ASN A 108 -0.61 -11.33 -8.26
CA ASN A 108 -0.31 -12.18 -9.39
C ASN A 108 -0.07 -11.32 -10.62
N VAL A 109 0.93 -11.68 -11.41
CA VAL A 109 1.17 -11.06 -12.73
C VAL A 109 1.06 -12.17 -13.76
N ASN A 110 0.17 -11.99 -14.74
CA ASN A 110 -0.15 -13.00 -15.77
C ASN A 110 -0.44 -14.39 -15.17
N GLY A 111 -1.19 -14.46 -14.08
CA GLY A 111 -1.55 -15.71 -13.39
C GLY A 111 -0.44 -16.35 -12.54
N ARG A 112 0.75 -15.74 -12.47
CA ARG A 112 1.84 -16.20 -11.59
C ARG A 112 1.90 -15.36 -10.32
N GLU A 113 1.80 -16.01 -9.16
CA GLU A 113 2.00 -15.35 -7.87
C GLU A 113 3.44 -14.83 -7.75
N ILE A 114 3.55 -13.52 -7.53
CA ILE A 114 4.84 -12.85 -7.36
C ILE A 114 5.06 -12.40 -5.93
N PHE A 115 3.99 -12.11 -5.19
CA PHE A 115 4.05 -11.59 -3.83
C PHE A 115 2.88 -12.14 -3.02
N ASN A 116 3.17 -12.56 -1.80
CA ASN A 116 2.19 -12.95 -0.80
C ASN A 116 2.73 -12.57 0.57
N SER A 117 1.96 -11.79 1.33
CA SER A 117 2.37 -11.31 2.65
C SER A 117 2.20 -12.34 3.79
N ASN A 118 1.59 -13.49 3.53
CA ASN A 118 1.35 -14.57 4.49
C ASN A 118 0.72 -14.10 5.82
N SER A 119 -0.32 -13.25 5.73
CA SER A 119 -1.07 -12.72 6.89
C SER A 119 -0.26 -11.82 7.84
N LEU A 120 0.89 -11.32 7.40
CA LEU A 120 1.76 -10.43 8.18
C LEU A 120 1.86 -9.01 7.60
N TYR A 121 0.97 -8.67 6.65
CA TYR A 121 1.06 -7.39 5.94
C TYR A 121 0.98 -6.19 6.89
N ALA A 122 0.01 -6.18 7.82
CA ALA A 122 -0.17 -5.09 8.78
C ALA A 122 1.07 -4.86 9.66
N TYR A 123 1.74 -5.93 10.09
CA TYR A 123 2.95 -5.83 10.92
C TYR A 123 4.13 -5.32 10.11
N LYS A 124 4.37 -5.90 8.92
CA LYS A 124 5.46 -5.48 8.02
C LYS A 124 5.36 -4.01 7.66
N THR A 125 4.17 -3.56 7.28
CA THR A 125 3.91 -2.16 6.92
C THR A 125 4.11 -1.23 8.09
N TYR A 126 3.55 -1.57 9.26
CA TYR A 126 3.69 -0.75 10.45
C TYR A 126 5.16 -0.57 10.85
N PHE A 127 5.93 -1.66 10.97
CA PHE A 127 7.36 -1.58 11.32
C PHE A 127 8.18 -0.85 10.25
N SER A 128 7.91 -1.12 8.96
CA SER A 128 8.60 -0.44 7.87
C SER A 128 8.37 1.08 7.94
N HIS A 129 7.15 1.52 8.24
CA HIS A 129 6.84 2.94 8.34
C HIS A 129 7.42 3.57 9.63
N GLU A 130 7.35 2.86 10.74
CA GLU A 130 7.87 3.31 12.03
C GLU A 130 9.41 3.48 11.99
N LEU A 131 10.12 2.55 11.36
CA LEU A 131 11.58 2.53 11.35
C LEU A 131 12.20 3.32 10.19
N SER A 132 11.52 3.40 9.04
CA SER A 132 12.11 4.00 7.83
C SER A 132 11.88 5.49 7.71
N TYR A 133 10.76 6.02 8.23
CA TYR A 133 10.39 7.41 8.03
C TYR A 133 10.88 8.31 9.17
N SER A 134 11.36 9.50 8.78
CA SER A 134 11.72 10.54 9.73
C SER A 134 10.48 11.11 10.42
N LEU A 135 10.70 11.75 11.58
CA LEU A 135 9.63 12.41 12.33
C LEU A 135 8.86 13.45 11.50
N GLY A 136 9.55 14.17 10.62
CA GLY A 136 8.91 15.14 9.72
C GLY A 136 7.95 14.48 8.71
N ALA A 137 8.28 13.30 8.21
CA ALA A 137 7.40 12.54 7.34
C ALA A 137 6.16 12.01 8.08
N LYS A 138 6.39 11.46 9.28
CA LYS A 138 5.35 10.99 10.20
C LYS A 138 4.33 12.06 10.56
N ASN A 139 4.78 13.30 10.77
CA ASN A 139 3.91 14.44 11.08
C ASN A 139 3.25 15.10 9.87
N SER A 140 3.63 14.73 8.64
CA SER A 140 3.15 15.39 7.41
C SER A 140 2.28 14.47 6.56
N HIS A 141 2.89 13.79 5.59
CA HIS A 141 2.16 13.06 4.55
C HIS A 141 1.69 11.68 5.01
N LEU A 142 2.30 11.08 6.04
CA LEU A 142 1.83 9.79 6.57
C LEU A 142 0.45 9.88 7.24
N ASN A 143 0.02 11.09 7.63
CA ASN A 143 -1.37 11.34 8.07
C ASN A 143 -2.39 10.93 7.01
N ALA A 144 -2.05 10.99 5.71
CA ALA A 144 -2.94 10.57 4.62
C ALA A 144 -3.22 9.06 4.62
N ALA A 145 -2.29 8.26 5.14
CA ALA A 145 -2.43 6.82 5.35
C ALA A 145 -2.97 6.48 6.76
N GLY A 146 -3.30 7.50 7.56
CA GLY A 146 -3.84 7.35 8.91
C GLY A 146 -2.79 7.09 10.00
N TYR A 147 -1.55 7.49 9.78
CA TYR A 147 -0.52 7.48 10.81
C TYR A 147 -0.49 8.83 11.51
N TYR A 148 -0.61 8.84 12.83
CA TYR A 148 -0.50 10.03 13.67
C TYR A 148 0.61 9.81 14.67
N TYR A 149 1.68 10.60 14.59
CA TYR A 149 2.78 10.47 15.53
C TYR A 149 2.33 10.81 16.95
N ASP A 150 2.76 9.99 17.90
CA ASP A 150 2.66 10.28 19.32
C ASP A 150 4.05 10.15 19.96
N SER A 151 4.37 11.07 20.87
CA SER A 151 5.57 10.94 21.70
C SER A 151 5.33 10.05 22.90
N ASP A 152 4.07 9.85 23.29
CA ASP A 152 3.69 8.96 24.38
C ASP A 152 3.63 7.50 23.88
N THR A 153 4.14 6.58 24.69
CA THR A 153 4.03 5.13 24.47
C THR A 153 2.63 4.59 24.76
N ASN A 154 1.75 5.41 25.35
CA ASN A 154 0.39 5.02 25.68
C ASN A 154 -0.52 4.98 24.45
N LEU A 155 -0.77 3.77 23.95
CA LEU A 155 -1.66 3.49 22.81
C LEU A 155 -3.15 3.80 23.08
N GLU A 156 -3.54 3.93 24.35
CA GLU A 156 -4.95 3.99 24.76
C GLU A 156 -5.40 5.39 25.23
N GLY A 157 -4.46 6.32 25.41
CA GLY A 157 -4.73 7.67 25.92
C GLY A 157 -3.94 8.78 25.24
N GLY A 158 -3.08 8.44 24.27
CA GLY A 158 -2.25 9.39 23.56
C GLY A 158 -3.02 10.38 22.66
N THR A 159 -2.29 11.40 22.21
CA THR A 159 -2.76 12.38 21.22
C THR A 159 -3.15 11.72 19.89
N ALA A 160 -2.43 10.67 19.49
CA ALA A 160 -2.72 9.96 18.25
C ALA A 160 -4.02 9.14 18.34
N PHE A 161 -4.28 8.51 19.50
CA PHE A 161 -5.54 7.81 19.76
C PHE A 161 -6.72 8.78 19.71
N THR A 162 -6.59 9.94 20.37
CA THR A 162 -7.64 10.97 20.41
C THR A 162 -7.93 11.53 19.02
N THR A 163 -6.89 11.81 18.24
CA THR A 163 -7.00 12.26 16.84
C THR A 163 -7.74 11.21 16.01
N SER A 164 -7.29 9.96 16.05
CA SER A 164 -7.89 8.85 15.29
C SER A 164 -9.35 8.62 15.69
N LYS A 165 -9.67 8.65 16.99
CA LYS A 165 -11.04 8.57 17.51
C LYS A 165 -11.94 9.66 16.94
N SER A 166 -11.44 10.90 16.86
CA SER A 166 -12.24 12.03 16.38
C SER A 166 -12.73 11.87 14.94
N LEU A 167 -11.93 11.21 14.08
CA LEU A 167 -12.25 10.95 12.67
C LEU A 167 -13.48 10.05 12.51
N PHE A 168 -13.69 9.13 13.44
CA PHE A 168 -14.78 8.15 13.42
C PHE A 168 -15.91 8.49 14.40
N SER A 169 -15.83 9.64 15.06
CA SER A 169 -16.86 10.10 15.99
C SER A 169 -18.25 10.07 15.34
N LEU A 170 -19.25 9.58 16.08
CA LEU A 170 -20.63 9.46 15.60
C LEU A 170 -20.79 8.59 14.33
N SER A 171 -19.90 7.62 14.11
CA SER A 171 -19.87 6.78 12.91
C SER A 171 -19.71 7.56 11.60
N LYS A 172 -19.01 8.70 11.66
CA LYS A 172 -18.52 9.38 10.47
C LYS A 172 -17.58 8.48 9.68
N THR A 173 -17.55 8.68 8.37
CA THR A 173 -16.59 8.00 7.51
C THR A 173 -15.31 8.80 7.43
N ALA A 174 -14.19 8.08 7.38
CA ALA A 174 -12.87 8.68 7.20
C ALA A 174 -12.19 8.03 5.98
N GLN A 175 -11.57 8.88 5.17
CA GLN A 175 -10.93 8.50 3.91
C GLN A 175 -9.41 8.53 4.07
N PHE A 176 -8.75 7.51 3.53
CA PHE A 176 -7.31 7.35 3.57
C PHE A 176 -6.80 6.96 2.19
N ILE A 177 -5.58 7.40 1.89
CA ILE A 177 -4.85 6.99 0.70
C ILE A 177 -3.44 6.59 1.09
N SER A 178 -3.03 5.40 0.66
CA SER A 178 -1.74 4.84 0.98
C SER A 178 -1.12 4.21 -0.26
N LYS A 179 0.22 4.18 -0.32
CA LYS A 179 0.91 3.36 -1.32
C LYS A 179 0.84 1.89 -0.87
N LEU A 180 0.63 0.96 -1.80
CA LEU A 180 0.71 -0.47 -1.46
C LEU A 180 2.17 -0.87 -1.19
N ASP A 181 2.40 -1.52 -0.04
CA ASP A 181 3.73 -1.99 0.36
C ASP A 181 3.95 -3.43 -0.10
N ALA A 182 4.16 -3.56 -1.41
CA ALA A 182 4.62 -4.81 -2.00
C ALA A 182 5.97 -4.60 -2.67
N ASP A 183 6.80 -5.64 -2.64
CA ASP A 183 8.14 -5.58 -3.19
C ASP A 183 8.15 -5.20 -4.69
N ILE A 184 7.12 -5.61 -5.46
CA ILE A 184 6.94 -5.21 -6.86
C ILE A 184 6.54 -3.73 -7.05
N PHE A 185 5.90 -3.09 -6.07
CA PHE A 185 5.54 -1.67 -6.17
C PHE A 185 6.67 -0.73 -5.72
N ASN A 186 7.79 -1.31 -5.24
CA ASN A 186 8.97 -0.57 -4.81
C ASN A 186 10.08 -0.52 -5.87
N GLN A 187 9.90 -1.19 -7.01
CA GLN A 187 10.86 -1.13 -8.12
C GLN A 187 10.54 0.05 -9.08
N PRO A 188 11.56 0.73 -9.65
CA PRO A 188 11.38 1.98 -10.39
C PRO A 188 11.05 1.82 -11.89
N LEU A 189 11.15 0.62 -12.45
CA LEU A 189 10.85 0.34 -13.85
C LEU A 189 9.33 0.25 -14.07
N TYR A 190 8.87 0.61 -15.25
CA TYR A 190 7.48 0.38 -15.62
C TYR A 190 7.24 -1.11 -15.91
N LEU A 191 6.09 -1.62 -15.50
CA LEU A 191 5.64 -2.93 -15.97
C LEU A 191 5.39 -2.82 -17.47
N ILE A 192 5.87 -3.82 -18.18
CA ILE A 192 5.71 -3.94 -19.61
C ILE A 192 4.24 -4.00 -19.99
N ASN A 193 3.95 -3.50 -21.19
CA ASN A 193 2.60 -3.56 -21.74
C ASN A 193 2.14 -5.02 -21.91
N HIS A 194 0.83 -5.18 -22.11
CA HIS A 194 0.15 -6.46 -22.24
C HIS A 194 0.22 -7.41 -21.04
N CYS A 195 0.72 -6.96 -19.89
CA CYS A 195 0.66 -7.72 -18.65
C CYS A 195 -0.62 -7.41 -17.86
N GLU A 196 -1.19 -8.46 -17.28
CA GLU A 196 -2.30 -8.41 -16.35
C GLU A 196 -1.78 -8.51 -14.91
N ILE A 197 -2.32 -7.69 -14.01
CA ILE A 197 -2.02 -7.73 -12.57
C ILE A 197 -3.31 -7.98 -11.82
N ASP A 198 -3.34 -9.03 -11.00
CA ASP A 198 -4.41 -9.29 -10.05
C ASP A 198 -3.88 -9.00 -8.64
N VAL A 199 -4.59 -8.16 -7.89
CA VAL A 199 -4.29 -7.85 -6.49
C VAL A 199 -5.46 -8.33 -5.65
N GLU A 200 -5.19 -9.25 -4.73
CA GLU A 200 -6.15 -9.77 -3.77
C GLU A 200 -5.81 -9.23 -2.38
N ILE A 201 -6.78 -8.59 -1.72
CA ILE A 201 -6.64 -7.97 -0.40
C ILE A 201 -7.63 -8.63 0.56
N LEU A 202 -7.10 -9.33 1.56
CA LEU A 202 -7.86 -9.85 2.68
C LEU A 202 -7.80 -8.87 3.85
N PRO A 203 -8.91 -8.28 4.30
CA PRO A 203 -8.91 -7.39 5.45
C PRO A 203 -8.73 -8.13 6.78
N ASN A 204 -8.23 -7.43 7.78
CA ASN A 204 -8.12 -7.86 9.16
C ASN A 204 -9.47 -7.84 9.87
N GLU A 205 -9.59 -8.66 10.91
CA GLU A 205 -10.76 -8.66 11.79
C GLU A 205 -10.85 -7.36 12.60
N ALA A 206 -12.07 -6.92 12.91
CA ALA A 206 -12.30 -5.70 13.69
C ALA A 206 -11.56 -5.70 15.04
N LYS A 207 -11.39 -6.86 15.68
CA LYS A 207 -10.65 -7.01 16.96
C LYS A 207 -9.17 -6.64 16.86
N PHE A 208 -8.57 -6.79 15.68
CA PHE A 208 -7.18 -6.44 15.42
C PHE A 208 -7.05 -4.96 15.09
N VAL A 209 -8.02 -4.44 14.33
CA VAL A 209 -7.98 -3.11 13.74
C VAL A 209 -8.45 -2.02 14.72
N LEU A 210 -9.21 -2.37 15.77
CA LEU A 210 -9.78 -1.42 16.72
C LEU A 210 -9.15 -1.53 18.11
N ILE A 211 -8.88 -0.38 18.70
CA ILE A 211 -8.50 -0.22 20.11
C ILE A 211 -9.70 0.40 20.83
N ALA A 212 -10.21 -0.28 21.85
CA ALA A 212 -11.36 0.17 22.64
C ALA A 212 -11.03 0.05 24.14
N PRO A 213 -10.26 0.99 24.70
CA PRO A 213 -9.80 0.90 26.07
C PRO A 213 -10.91 1.29 27.06
N PRO A 214 -10.84 0.80 28.32
CA PRO A 214 -11.75 1.20 29.38
C PRO A 214 -11.82 2.73 29.50
N ALA A 215 -13.02 3.27 29.63
CA ALA A 215 -13.23 4.71 29.80
C ALA A 215 -13.88 4.98 31.16
N ASN A 216 -13.40 6.02 31.85
CA ASN A 216 -13.96 6.47 33.13
C ASN A 216 -14.06 5.37 34.21
N GLY A 217 -13.12 4.43 34.24
CA GLY A 217 -13.10 3.33 35.22
C GLY A 217 -14.14 2.23 34.98
N VAL A 218 -14.83 2.24 33.83
CA VAL A 218 -15.78 1.20 33.43
C VAL A 218 -15.11 0.27 32.42
N ALA A 219 -15.16 -1.04 32.68
CA ALA A 219 -14.66 -2.06 31.75
C ALA A 219 -15.43 -1.98 30.42
N GLN A 220 -14.70 -1.99 29.31
CA GLN A 220 -15.30 -1.92 27.99
C GLN A 220 -15.92 -3.28 27.63
N THR A 221 -17.25 -3.33 27.56
CA THR A 221 -18.04 -4.52 27.19
C THR A 221 -18.70 -4.39 25.83
N SER A 222 -18.59 -3.23 25.20
CA SER A 222 -19.18 -2.94 23.89
C SER A 222 -18.40 -3.66 22.78
N THR A 223 -19.12 -4.33 21.88
CA THR A 223 -18.55 -4.90 20.66
C THR A 223 -18.64 -3.88 19.53
N TYR A 224 -17.57 -3.70 18.76
CA TYR A 224 -17.50 -2.77 17.64
C TYR A 224 -17.26 -3.51 16.33
N GLN A 225 -17.85 -3.01 15.26
CA GLN A 225 -17.60 -3.48 13.90
C GLN A 225 -16.87 -2.40 13.10
N PHE A 226 -15.88 -2.86 12.33
CA PHE A 226 -15.15 -2.06 11.36
C PHE A 226 -15.69 -2.35 9.96
N GLU A 227 -16.23 -1.34 9.28
CA GLU A 227 -16.82 -1.44 7.96
C GLU A 227 -15.93 -0.75 6.92
N VAL A 228 -15.62 -1.45 5.83
CA VAL A 228 -14.99 -0.87 4.63
C VAL A 228 -16.11 -0.36 3.72
N VAL A 229 -16.27 0.96 3.65
CA VAL A 229 -17.33 1.63 2.88
C VAL A 229 -16.97 1.76 1.41
N SER A 230 -15.71 2.06 1.13
CA SER A 230 -15.18 2.21 -0.23
C SER A 230 -13.74 1.73 -0.28
N CYS A 231 -13.37 1.04 -1.35
CA CYS A 231 -11.99 0.61 -1.61
C CYS A 231 -11.73 0.75 -3.10
N LYS A 232 -10.67 1.46 -3.47
CA LYS A 232 -10.35 1.80 -4.87
C LYS A 232 -8.85 1.76 -5.07
N LEU A 233 -8.40 1.24 -6.21
CA LEU A 233 -7.00 1.18 -6.58
C LEU A 233 -6.71 2.23 -7.66
N TYR A 234 -5.79 3.15 -7.38
CA TYR A 234 -5.31 4.14 -8.33
C TYR A 234 -3.98 3.69 -8.94
N VAL A 235 -3.97 3.57 -10.26
CA VAL A 235 -2.82 3.08 -11.02
C VAL A 235 -2.43 4.10 -12.08
N LYS A 236 -1.16 4.48 -12.11
CA LYS A 236 -0.65 5.33 -13.18
C LYS A 236 -0.26 4.49 -14.40
N LYS A 237 -0.87 4.78 -15.55
CA LYS A 237 -0.50 4.22 -16.85
C LYS A 237 0.23 5.26 -17.69
N VAL A 238 1.19 4.79 -18.48
CA VAL A 238 2.13 5.62 -19.25
C VAL A 238 2.16 5.14 -20.69
N ASP A 239 2.05 6.09 -21.61
CA ASP A 239 2.22 5.88 -23.04
C ASP A 239 3.61 6.37 -23.43
N LEU A 240 4.38 5.50 -24.08
CA LEU A 240 5.71 5.84 -24.60
C LEU A 240 5.59 6.43 -26.01
N MET A 241 6.64 7.11 -26.46
CA MET A 241 6.80 7.45 -27.87
C MET A 241 6.89 6.18 -28.74
N ASP A 242 6.25 6.19 -29.91
CA ASP A 242 6.12 5.03 -30.80
C ASP A 242 7.47 4.40 -31.18
N GLY A 243 8.47 5.23 -31.49
CA GLY A 243 9.80 4.77 -31.85
C GLY A 243 10.49 3.98 -30.72
N LEU A 244 10.30 4.41 -29.47
CA LEU A 244 10.84 3.71 -28.30
C LEU A 244 10.05 2.44 -28.01
N SER A 245 8.71 2.49 -28.11
CA SER A 245 7.86 1.32 -27.92
C SER A 245 8.22 0.20 -28.89
N LEU A 246 8.49 0.53 -30.16
CA LEU A 246 8.92 -0.43 -31.18
C LEU A 246 10.31 -1.00 -30.90
N ASP A 247 11.27 -0.19 -30.44
CA ASP A 247 12.60 -0.67 -30.07
C ASP A 247 12.55 -1.63 -28.87
N ILE A 248 11.72 -1.32 -27.86
CA ILE A 248 11.47 -2.22 -26.73
C ILE A 248 10.85 -3.53 -27.22
N ALA A 249 9.83 -3.48 -28.08
CA ALA A 249 9.20 -4.68 -28.64
C ALA A 249 10.20 -5.60 -29.34
N ARG A 250 11.08 -5.05 -30.19
CA ARG A 250 12.14 -5.83 -30.86
C ARG A 250 13.15 -6.42 -29.86
N LYS A 251 13.50 -5.69 -28.81
CA LYS A 251 14.41 -6.20 -27.77
C LYS A 251 13.81 -7.37 -27.00
N LEU A 252 12.50 -7.35 -26.75
CA LEU A 252 11.81 -8.43 -26.04
C LEU A 252 11.80 -9.75 -26.80
N GLU A 253 11.84 -9.72 -28.14
CA GLU A 253 12.00 -10.93 -28.96
C GLU A 253 13.34 -11.64 -28.71
N THR A 254 14.37 -10.86 -28.33
CA THR A 254 15.73 -11.38 -28.13
C THR A 254 16.05 -11.67 -26.66
N LYS A 255 15.49 -10.89 -25.73
CA LYS A 255 15.83 -10.94 -24.30
C LYS A 255 14.60 -10.62 -23.44
N PRO A 256 14.36 -11.37 -22.36
CA PRO A 256 13.24 -11.10 -21.46
C PRO A 256 13.47 -9.80 -20.67
N ALA A 257 12.38 -9.13 -20.31
CA ALA A 257 12.42 -8.05 -19.35
C ALA A 257 12.79 -8.59 -17.96
N ARG A 258 13.71 -7.93 -17.27
CA ARG A 258 14.14 -8.32 -15.92
C ARG A 258 13.81 -7.21 -14.94
N TYR A 259 13.13 -7.57 -13.85
CA TYR A 259 12.80 -6.65 -12.77
C TYR A 259 13.64 -7.00 -11.55
N ALA A 260 14.35 -6.00 -11.03
CA ALA A 260 15.07 -6.13 -9.77
C ALA A 260 14.08 -5.92 -8.62
N ILE A 261 13.62 -7.01 -8.03
CA ILE A 261 12.70 -6.97 -6.89
C ILE A 261 13.53 -7.14 -5.62
N ARG A 262 13.41 -6.20 -4.68
CA ARG A 262 13.99 -6.36 -3.35
C ARG A 262 12.98 -7.06 -2.47
N GLU A 263 13.29 -8.29 -2.08
CA GLU A 263 12.51 -9.00 -1.08
C GLU A 263 12.87 -8.42 0.27
N ASN A 264 11.95 -7.65 0.86
CA ASN A 264 12.08 -7.21 2.24
C ASN A 264 11.63 -8.37 3.14
N ASN A 265 12.53 -9.32 3.39
CA ASN A 265 12.42 -10.25 4.51
C ASN A 265 13.05 -9.56 5.73
N ASP A 266 12.33 -9.55 6.86
CA ASP A 266 12.74 -8.85 8.09
C ASP A 266 14.09 -9.30 8.67
N GLU A 267 14.66 -10.40 8.15
CA GLU A 267 15.98 -10.89 8.53
C GLU A 267 17.13 -10.25 7.71
N THR A 268 16.89 -9.72 6.51
CA THR A 268 17.91 -9.06 5.66
C THR A 268 17.31 -8.59 4.32
N SER A 269 17.52 -7.32 3.96
CA SER A 269 17.14 -6.78 2.65
C SER A 269 18.08 -7.27 1.53
N PHE A 270 17.69 -8.31 0.80
CA PHE A 270 18.45 -8.81 -0.36
C PHE A 270 17.73 -8.52 -1.67
N TYR A 271 18.51 -8.26 -2.73
CA TYR A 271 17.98 -8.19 -4.08
C TYR A 271 17.86 -9.61 -4.67
N LYS A 272 16.69 -9.95 -5.23
CA LYS A 272 16.56 -11.09 -6.14
C LYS A 272 16.14 -10.59 -7.52
N SER A 273 16.87 -11.00 -8.55
CA SER A 273 16.39 -10.83 -9.92
C SER A 273 15.27 -11.84 -10.19
N ARG A 274 14.07 -11.36 -10.54
CA ARG A 274 13.01 -12.23 -11.07
C ARG A 274 12.77 -11.90 -12.55
N SER A 275 12.83 -12.91 -13.39
CA SER A 275 12.34 -12.83 -14.77
C SER A 275 10.83 -13.09 -14.77
N LEU A 276 10.07 -12.12 -15.27
CA LEU A 276 8.66 -12.30 -15.59
C LEU A 276 8.54 -12.85 -17.01
#